data_AF-A0A7V5ESQ7-F1
#
_entry.id   AF-A0A7V5ESQ7-F1
#
_cell.length_a   1.000
_cell.length_b   1.000
_cell.length_c   1.000
_cell.angle_alpha   90.00
_cell.angle_beta   90.00
_cell.angle_gamma   90.00
#
_symmetry.space_group_name_H-M   'P 1'
#
loop_
_entity.id
_entity.type
_entity.pdbx_description
1 polymer ?
#
loop_
_entity_poly.entity_id
_entity_poly.type
_entity_poly.pdbx_seq_one_letter_code
_entity_poly.pdbx_strand_id
1 'polypeptide(L)'
;MALKINEEELVLDLIGDDERGYDFITEDEILALKSFVSEQGMLTLYLDTRPERLQVEPLVLRYKNLVAPWRERITDRNELLLFDAVTANLAHVLEHSLSRAPMGRGLVIFAAPTKFSPKRDREVKYEKFLIYHLPEPPVDFLGWGKLPVLTPLLVQLDEHE
;
A
#
# COMPACT_ATOMS: atom_id res chain seq x y z
N MET A 1 -18.68 -3.25 5.17
CA MET A 1 -19.03 -2.05 4.39
C MET A 1 -17.90 -1.90 3.37
N ALA A 2 -18.17 -1.92 2.06
CA ALA A 2 -17.09 -1.90 1.05
C ALA A 2 -16.68 -0.46 0.74
N LEU A 3 -15.41 -0.12 0.93
CA LEU A 3 -14.88 1.20 0.63
C LEU A 3 -14.70 1.33 -0.89
N LYS A 4 -15.35 2.33 -1.47
CA LYS A 4 -15.06 2.81 -2.82
C LYS A 4 -13.92 3.82 -2.64
N ILE A 5 -12.78 3.58 -3.26
CA ILE A 5 -11.70 4.56 -3.25
C ILE A 5 -12.18 5.74 -4.10
N ASN A 6 -12.56 6.83 -3.45
CA ASN A 6 -12.82 8.08 -4.11
C ASN A 6 -11.47 8.80 -4.25
N GLU A 7 -10.97 8.96 -5.47
CA GLU A 7 -9.66 9.53 -5.76
C GLU A 7 -9.49 10.93 -5.16
N GLU A 8 -10.57 11.71 -5.04
CA GLU A 8 -10.57 13.03 -4.40
C GLU A 8 -10.54 12.95 -2.86
N GLU A 9 -11.06 11.87 -2.28
CA GLU A 9 -11.07 11.64 -0.82
C GLU A 9 -9.72 11.08 -0.35
N LEU A 10 -9.06 10.27 -1.19
CA LEU A 10 -7.64 9.91 -1.05
C LEU A 10 -6.73 11.15 -1.00
N VAL A 11 -7.07 12.21 -1.75
CA VAL A 11 -6.33 13.48 -1.75
C VAL A 11 -6.67 14.35 -0.54
N LEU A 12 -7.84 14.20 0.06
CA LEU A 12 -8.27 14.96 1.25
C LEU A 12 -7.80 14.33 2.57
N ASP A 13 -7.69 13.01 2.66
CA ASP A 13 -7.03 12.32 3.79
C ASP A 13 -5.49 12.43 3.73
N LEU A 14 -4.93 12.96 2.63
CA LEU A 14 -3.51 13.30 2.48
C LEU A 14 -3.15 14.69 3.04
N ILE A 15 -4.10 15.41 3.64
CA ILE A 15 -3.86 16.74 4.22
C ILE A 15 -4.24 16.71 5.72
N GLY A 16 -3.31 16.24 6.54
CA GLY A 16 -3.25 16.64 7.95
C GLY A 16 -2.84 18.11 8.02
N ASP A 17 -3.79 19.02 7.96
CA ASP A 17 -3.61 20.48 8.11
C ASP A 17 -3.61 20.91 9.58
N ASP A 18 -3.02 20.10 10.46
CA ASP A 18 -2.80 20.46 11.86
C ASP A 18 -1.34 20.17 12.20
N GLU A 19 -0.78 21.00 13.09
CA GLU A 19 0.62 21.06 13.54
C GLU A 19 1.14 19.78 14.26
N ARG A 20 0.74 18.60 13.81
CA ARG A 20 1.21 17.29 14.24
C ARG A 20 2.19 16.78 13.18
N GLY A 21 3.47 16.84 13.49
CA GLY A 21 4.49 16.19 12.66
C GLY A 21 4.17 14.71 12.52
N TYR A 22 4.02 14.25 11.27
CA TYR A 22 3.79 12.86 10.86
C TYR A 22 2.57 12.20 11.52
N ASP A 23 1.54 11.84 10.74
CA ASP A 23 0.60 10.79 11.13
C ASP A 23 1.34 9.44 11.14
N PHE A 24 2.26 9.29 12.08
CA PHE A 24 2.92 8.02 12.36
C PHE A 24 1.84 7.08 12.86
N ILE A 25 1.81 5.88 12.28
CA ILE A 25 0.83 4.84 12.62
C ILE A 25 0.73 4.67 14.14
N THR A 26 -0.49 4.67 14.66
CA THR A 26 -0.72 4.53 16.10
C THR A 26 -0.57 3.07 16.54
N GLU A 27 -0.25 2.82 17.81
CA GLU A 27 -0.22 1.46 18.38
C GLU A 27 -1.53 0.70 18.15
N ASP A 28 -2.66 1.40 18.26
CA ASP A 28 -4.00 0.84 18.03
C ASP A 28 -4.20 0.40 16.57
N GLU A 29 -3.72 1.18 15.60
CA GLU A 29 -3.76 0.82 14.18
C GLU A 29 -2.87 -0.37 13.87
N ILE A 30 -1.68 -0.44 14.46
CA ILE A 30 -0.79 -1.61 14.35
C ILE A 30 -1.48 -2.84 14.94
N LEU A 31 -2.10 -2.72 16.10
CA LEU A 31 -2.82 -3.82 16.75
C LEU A 31 -3.98 -4.28 15.88
N ALA A 32 -4.74 -3.34 15.32
CA ALA A 32 -5.82 -3.63 14.38
C ALA A 32 -5.30 -4.33 13.12
N LEU A 33 -4.15 -3.92 12.56
CA LEU A 33 -3.49 -4.60 11.46
C LEU A 33 -3.02 -6.01 11.83
N LYS A 34 -2.40 -6.19 13.00
CA LYS A 34 -1.96 -7.51 13.50
C LYS A 34 -3.12 -8.50 13.63
N SER A 35 -4.29 -8.01 14.05
CA SER A 35 -5.50 -8.83 14.18
C SER A 35 -6.24 -9.07 12.86
N PHE A 36 -5.92 -8.34 11.80
CA PHE A 36 -6.66 -8.37 10.55
C PHE A 36 -6.20 -9.54 9.67
N VAL A 37 -7.16 -10.35 9.21
CA VAL A 37 -6.93 -11.46 8.28
C VAL A 37 -7.80 -11.26 7.05
N SER A 38 -7.19 -11.05 5.90
CA SER A 38 -7.93 -10.96 4.64
C SER A 38 -8.29 -12.35 4.11
N GLU A 39 -9.58 -12.59 3.87
CA GLU A 39 -10.02 -13.82 3.21
C GLU A 39 -9.50 -13.93 1.77
N GLN A 40 -9.39 -12.80 1.07
CA GLN A 40 -9.02 -12.73 -0.35
C GLN A 40 -7.52 -12.47 -0.58
N GLY A 41 -6.76 -12.27 0.49
CA GLY A 41 -5.38 -11.81 0.44
C GLY A 41 -5.28 -10.29 0.63
N MET A 42 -4.10 -9.85 1.03
CA MET A 42 -3.74 -8.47 1.30
C MET A 42 -2.39 -8.22 0.64
N LEU A 43 -2.32 -7.13 -0.12
CA LEU A 43 -1.09 -6.60 -0.64
C LEU A 43 -0.48 -5.68 0.42
N THR A 44 0.77 -5.93 0.75
CA THR A 44 1.58 -5.03 1.57
C THR A 44 2.72 -4.48 0.71
N LEU A 45 2.83 -3.17 0.60
CA LEU A 45 3.84 -2.49 -0.20
C LEU A 45 4.63 -1.52 0.67
N TYR A 46 5.96 -1.57 0.59
CA TYR A 46 6.86 -0.58 1.14
C TYR A 46 7.71 -0.01 0.01
N LEU A 47 7.85 1.32 -0.02
CA LEU A 47 8.62 2.01 -1.05
C LEU A 47 9.47 3.12 -0.45
N ASP A 48 10.73 3.19 -0.87
CA ASP A 48 11.59 4.37 -0.64
C ASP A 48 11.16 5.50 -1.59
N THR A 49 10.71 6.62 -1.03
CA THR A 49 10.21 7.79 -1.77
C THR A 49 11.14 8.98 -1.71
N ARG A 50 12.40 8.79 -1.30
CA ARG A 50 13.36 9.89 -1.21
C ARG A 50 13.63 10.53 -2.58
N PRO A 51 13.71 11.87 -2.66
CA PRO A 51 13.92 12.57 -3.93
C PRO A 51 15.16 12.08 -4.70
N GLU A 52 16.28 11.82 -4.01
CA GLU A 52 17.50 11.34 -4.64
C GLU A 52 17.33 9.95 -5.27
N ARG A 53 16.48 9.10 -4.69
CA ARG A 53 16.19 7.78 -5.25
C ARG A 53 15.26 7.87 -6.45
N LEU A 54 14.23 8.72 -6.36
CA LEU A 54 13.23 8.93 -7.42
C LEU A 54 13.84 9.54 -8.68
N GLN A 55 14.88 10.36 -8.56
CA GLN A 55 15.60 10.92 -9.71
C GLN A 55 16.38 9.87 -10.50
N VAL A 56 16.87 8.82 -9.82
CA VAL A 56 17.64 7.74 -10.45
C VAL A 56 16.71 6.66 -11.00
N GLU A 57 15.70 6.28 -10.23
CA GLU A 57 14.83 5.18 -10.57
C GLU A 57 13.36 5.51 -10.23
N PRO A 58 12.49 5.69 -11.25
CA PRO A 58 11.10 6.03 -11.04
C PRO A 58 10.38 5.00 -10.19
N LEU A 59 9.55 5.48 -9.25
CA LEU A 59 8.83 4.63 -8.30
C LEU A 59 7.94 3.58 -8.97
N VAL A 60 7.22 3.96 -10.02
CA VAL A 60 6.34 3.06 -10.76
C VAL A 60 7.11 1.92 -11.43
N LEU A 61 8.33 2.18 -11.89
CA LEU A 61 9.19 1.15 -12.47
C LEU A 61 9.63 0.14 -11.41
N ARG A 62 10.08 0.64 -10.25
CA ARG A 62 10.46 -0.20 -9.10
C ARG A 62 9.28 -1.06 -8.63
N TYR A 63 8.11 -0.45 -8.52
CA TYR A 63 6.89 -1.15 -8.20
C TYR A 63 6.57 -2.28 -9.21
N LYS A 64 6.65 -2.02 -10.51
CA LYS A 64 6.46 -3.07 -11.55
C LYS A 64 7.48 -4.20 -11.42
N ASN A 65 8.74 -3.89 -11.09
CA ASN A 65 9.78 -4.87 -10.85
C ASN A 65 9.49 -5.75 -9.62
N LEU A 66 8.84 -5.20 -8.58
CA LEU A 66 8.39 -5.96 -7.41
C LEU A 66 7.18 -6.85 -7.72
N VAL A 67 6.26 -6.41 -8.58
CA VAL A 67 5.04 -7.15 -8.96
C VAL A 67 5.36 -8.39 -9.81
N ALA A 68 6.28 -8.28 -10.76
CA ALA A 68 6.61 -9.34 -11.71
C ALA A 68 6.89 -10.72 -11.07
N PRO A 69 7.80 -10.86 -10.08
CA PRO A 69 8.09 -12.17 -9.47
C PRO A 69 6.91 -12.75 -8.68
N TRP A 70 6.01 -11.91 -8.15
CA TRP A 70 4.80 -12.39 -7.47
C TRP A 70 3.80 -12.97 -8.45
N ARG A 71 3.63 -12.31 -9.59
CA ARG A 71 2.75 -12.77 -10.66
C ARG A 71 3.12 -14.18 -11.15
N GLU A 72 4.41 -14.50 -11.19
CA GLU A 72 4.91 -15.83 -11.56
C GLU A 72 4.71 -16.90 -10.47
N ARG A 73 4.57 -16.49 -9.21
CA ARG A 73 4.38 -17.40 -8.06
C ARG A 73 2.93 -17.80 -7.83
N ILE A 74 1.98 -16.98 -8.27
CA ILE A 74 0.55 -17.24 -8.07
C ILE A 74 0.07 -18.24 -9.12
N THR A 75 -0.29 -19.44 -8.67
CA THR A 75 -0.77 -20.52 -9.55
C THR A 75 -2.28 -20.53 -9.69
N ASP A 76 -3.03 -20.04 -8.69
CA ASP A 76 -4.48 -19.97 -8.77
C ASP A 76 -4.92 -18.83 -9.69
N ARG A 77 -5.78 -19.14 -10.65
CA ARG A 77 -6.21 -18.17 -11.66
C ARG A 77 -7.04 -17.03 -11.07
N ASN A 78 -7.89 -17.30 -10.08
CA ASN A 78 -8.74 -16.26 -9.50
C ASN A 78 -7.90 -15.32 -8.62
N GLU A 79 -6.97 -15.88 -7.86
CA GLU A 79 -5.98 -15.13 -7.10
C GLU A 79 -5.12 -14.27 -8.02
N LEU A 80 -4.65 -14.81 -9.14
CA LEU A 80 -3.86 -14.06 -10.12
C LEU A 80 -4.65 -12.88 -10.71
N LEU A 81 -5.93 -13.10 -11.06
CA LEU A 81 -6.78 -12.03 -11.58
C LEU A 81 -7.06 -10.95 -10.54
N LEU A 82 -7.24 -11.34 -9.28
CA LEU A 82 -7.40 -10.40 -8.17
C LEU A 82 -6.12 -9.59 -7.95
N PHE A 83 -4.97 -10.28 -7.91
CA PHE A 83 -3.66 -9.66 -7.76
C PHE A 83 -3.36 -8.69 -8.90
N ASP A 84 -3.58 -9.09 -10.16
CA ASP A 84 -3.41 -8.22 -11.33
C ASP A 84 -4.33 -6.98 -11.24
N ALA A 85 -5.57 -7.13 -10.75
CA ALA A 85 -6.51 -6.02 -10.60
C ALA A 85 -6.12 -5.06 -9.46
N VAL A 86 -5.71 -5.57 -8.30
CA VAL A 86 -5.20 -4.76 -7.18
C VAL A 86 -3.94 -4.01 -7.60
N THR A 87 -3.01 -4.71 -8.27
CA THR A 87 -1.72 -4.12 -8.64
C THR A 87 -1.85 -3.07 -9.73
N ALA A 88 -2.77 -3.23 -10.68
CA ALA A 88 -3.09 -2.21 -11.67
C ALA A 88 -3.70 -0.96 -11.03
N ASN A 89 -4.61 -1.12 -10.08
CA ASN A 89 -5.18 0.00 -9.33
C ASN A 89 -4.10 0.75 -8.54
N LEU A 90 -3.22 0.03 -7.84
CA LEU A 90 -2.10 0.65 -7.12
C LEU A 90 -1.12 1.36 -8.05
N ALA A 91 -0.83 0.83 -9.25
CA ALA A 91 0.00 1.54 -10.21
C ALA A 91 -0.59 2.92 -10.54
N HIS A 92 -1.91 3.00 -10.73
CA HIS A 92 -2.62 4.26 -10.97
C HIS A 92 -2.51 5.20 -9.77
N VAL A 93 -2.76 4.70 -8.56
CA VAL A 93 -2.60 5.48 -7.32
C VAL A 93 -1.18 6.05 -7.21
N LEU A 94 -0.15 5.26 -7.49
CA LEU A 94 1.24 5.71 -7.44
C LEU A 94 1.59 6.73 -8.53
N GLU A 95 1.05 6.57 -9.74
CA GLU A 95 1.26 7.51 -10.86
C GLU A 95 0.63 8.89 -10.57
N HIS A 96 -0.52 8.94 -9.89
CA HIS A 96 -1.27 10.18 -9.67
C HIS A 96 -1.02 10.83 -8.31
N SER A 97 -0.85 10.04 -7.24
CA SER A 97 -0.78 10.56 -5.86
C SER A 97 0.59 11.16 -5.50
N LEU A 98 1.66 10.78 -6.20
CA LEU A 98 3.03 11.25 -5.90
C LEU A 98 3.43 12.54 -6.63
N SER A 99 2.51 13.16 -7.36
CA SER A 99 2.72 14.48 -7.98
C SER A 99 2.74 15.63 -6.95
N ARG A 100 2.26 15.37 -5.73
CA ARG A 100 2.34 16.27 -4.57
C ARG A 100 3.37 15.66 -3.61
N ALA A 101 4.51 16.33 -3.45
CA ALA A 101 5.69 15.80 -2.77
C ALA A 101 5.34 15.14 -1.41
N PRO A 102 5.80 13.89 -1.14
CA PRO A 102 5.50 13.23 0.12
C PRO A 102 6.23 13.96 1.25
N MET A 103 5.54 14.23 2.35
CA MET A 103 6.13 14.79 3.56
C MET A 103 7.04 13.78 4.32
N GLY A 104 7.24 12.56 3.79
CA GLY A 104 8.07 11.48 4.35
C GLY A 104 9.05 10.84 3.37
N ARG A 105 10.03 10.08 3.89
CA ARG A 105 11.08 9.38 3.11
C ARG A 105 10.66 8.01 2.60
N GLY A 106 9.58 7.46 3.16
CA GLY A 106 9.01 6.19 2.73
C GLY A 106 7.49 6.21 2.60
N LEU A 107 6.96 5.18 1.96
CA LEU A 107 5.54 4.95 1.76
C LEU A 107 5.21 3.50 2.10
N VAL A 108 4.12 3.28 2.84
CA VAL A 108 3.54 1.96 3.09
C VAL A 108 2.10 1.94 2.60
N ILE A 109 1.72 0.87 1.92
CA ILE A 109 0.33 0.64 1.51
C ILE A 109 -0.10 -0.77 1.96
N PHE A 110 -1.24 -0.83 2.64
CA PHE A 110 -1.95 -2.09 2.92
C PHE A 110 -3.26 -2.11 2.14
N ALA A 111 -3.40 -3.03 1.20
CA ALA A 111 -4.59 -3.15 0.35
C ALA A 111 -5.19 -4.55 0.45
N ALA A 112 -6.29 -4.68 1.20
CA ALA A 112 -7.07 -5.91 1.33
C ALA A 112 -8.35 -5.79 0.48
N PRO A 113 -8.39 -6.38 -0.71
CA PRO A 113 -9.59 -6.40 -1.52
C PRO A 113 -10.70 -7.21 -0.87
N THR A 114 -11.94 -6.77 -1.09
CA THR A 114 -13.12 -7.60 -0.92
C THR A 114 -13.19 -8.66 -2.04
N LYS A 115 -14.15 -9.58 -1.93
CA LYS A 115 -14.42 -10.58 -2.97
C LYS A 115 -14.62 -9.89 -4.33
N PHE A 116 -13.82 -10.31 -5.31
CA PHE A 116 -13.82 -9.76 -6.66
C PHE A 116 -14.24 -10.81 -7.68
N SER A 117 -15.10 -10.43 -8.61
CA SER A 117 -15.51 -11.22 -9.75
C SER A 117 -15.24 -10.46 -11.05
N PRO A 118 -14.22 -10.85 -11.84
CA PRO A 118 -13.84 -10.15 -13.07
C PRO A 118 -14.96 -10.03 -14.11
N LYS A 119 -15.98 -10.90 -14.04
CA LYS A 119 -17.13 -10.89 -14.94
C LYS A 119 -18.24 -9.92 -14.53
N ARG A 120 -18.26 -9.49 -13.27
CA ARG A 120 -19.35 -8.70 -12.68
C ARG A 120 -18.87 -7.36 -12.15
N ASP A 121 -17.66 -7.32 -11.62
CA ASP A 121 -17.10 -6.14 -10.97
C ASP A 121 -16.27 -5.34 -11.96
N ARG A 122 -16.57 -4.04 -12.03
CA ARG A 122 -15.82 -3.08 -12.87
C ARG A 122 -14.53 -2.60 -12.20
N GLU A 123 -14.51 -2.62 -10.88
CA GLU A 123 -13.44 -2.08 -10.04
C GLU A 123 -13.23 -3.00 -8.83
N VAL A 124 -11.99 -3.04 -8.33
CA VAL A 124 -11.68 -3.70 -7.07
C VAL A 124 -12.15 -2.83 -5.91
N LYS A 125 -12.97 -3.40 -5.02
CA LYS A 125 -13.35 -2.75 -3.76
C LYS A 125 -12.50 -3.31 -2.64
N TYR A 126 -12.25 -2.49 -1.61
CA TYR A 126 -11.39 -2.87 -0.50
C TYR A 126 -12.18 -2.98 0.80
N GLU A 127 -11.85 -4.01 1.57
CA GLU A 127 -12.25 -4.10 2.97
C GLU A 127 -11.39 -3.16 3.81
N LYS A 128 -10.09 -3.08 3.46
CA LYS A 128 -9.13 -2.18 4.08
C LYS A 128 -8.17 -1.67 3.02
N PHE A 129 -7.99 -0.37 2.97
CA PHE A 129 -7.01 0.30 2.11
C PHE A 129 -6.40 1.44 2.91
N LEU A 130 -5.13 1.29 3.29
CA LEU A 130 -4.43 2.22 4.17
C LEU A 130 -3.13 2.64 3.51
N ILE A 131 -2.80 3.92 3.63
CA ILE A 131 -1.55 4.51 3.15
C ILE A 131 -0.91 5.25 4.31
N TYR A 132 0.39 5.02 4.53
CA TYR A 132 1.17 5.69 5.55
C TYR A 132 2.48 6.23 4.95
N HIS A 133 2.93 7.38 5.44
CA HIS A 133 4.26 7.90 5.17
C HIS A 133 5.21 7.55 6.30
N LEU A 134 6.40 7.08 5.95
CA LEU A 134 7.42 6.72 6.92
C LEU A 134 8.45 7.84 7.08
N PRO A 135 8.94 8.08 8.31
CA PRO A 135 10.01 9.04 8.57
C PRO A 135 11.31 8.60 7.90
N GLU A 136 11.61 7.30 7.93
CA GLU A 136 12.79 6.71 7.33
C GLU A 136 12.46 5.83 6.12
N PRO A 137 13.33 5.81 5.09
CA PRO A 137 13.08 5.07 3.86
C PRO A 137 13.14 3.56 4.12
N PRO A 138 12.07 2.78 3.81
CA PRO A 138 12.13 1.34 3.89
C PRO A 138 12.91 0.77 2.68
N VAL A 139 13.32 -0.49 2.79
CA VAL A 139 13.69 -1.26 1.60
C VAL A 139 12.42 -1.59 0.82
N ASP A 140 12.48 -1.41 -0.50
CA ASP A 140 11.39 -1.79 -1.40
C ASP A 140 10.95 -3.22 -1.19
N PHE A 141 9.67 -3.38 -0.94
CA PHE A 141 9.10 -4.67 -0.63
C PHE A 141 7.66 -4.74 -1.12
N LEU A 142 7.31 -5.88 -1.71
CA LEU A 142 5.93 -6.26 -1.97
C LEU A 142 5.68 -7.63 -1.36
N GLY A 143 4.61 -7.73 -0.60
CA GLY A 143 4.09 -8.98 -0.03
C GLY A 143 2.65 -9.19 -0.48
N TRP A 144 2.31 -10.43 -0.80
CA TRP A 144 0.94 -10.87 -1.02
C TRP A 144 0.64 -12.07 -0.14
N GLY A 145 -0.38 -11.95 0.71
CA GLY A 145 -0.76 -13.00 1.66
C GLY A 145 -1.96 -12.61 2.51
N LYS A 146 -2.43 -13.50 3.40
CA LYS A 146 -3.63 -13.22 4.22
C LYS A 146 -3.40 -12.22 5.36
N LEU A 147 -2.15 -12.03 5.76
CA LEU A 147 -1.74 -11.17 6.86
C LEU A 147 -0.92 -10.00 6.34
N PRO A 148 -1.00 -8.81 6.96
CA PRO A 148 -0.10 -7.71 6.65
C PRO A 148 1.34 -8.07 7.03
N VAL A 149 2.30 -7.62 6.23
CA VAL A 149 3.72 -7.68 6.59
C VAL A 149 4.06 -6.43 7.37
N LEU A 150 4.24 -6.55 8.69
CA LEU A 150 4.44 -5.39 9.58
C LEU A 150 5.89 -5.20 10.02
N THR A 151 6.80 -6.13 9.70
CA THR A 151 8.18 -6.12 10.21
C THR A 151 8.91 -4.80 9.97
N PRO A 152 8.92 -4.20 8.75
CA PRO A 152 9.62 -2.94 8.53
C PRO A 152 9.04 -1.78 9.33
N LEU A 153 7.72 -1.78 9.55
CA LEU A 153 7.02 -0.79 10.35
C LEU A 153 7.43 -0.89 11.84
N LEU A 154 7.38 -2.10 12.40
CA LEU A 154 7.68 -2.35 13.82
C LEU A 154 9.12 -2.00 14.19
N VAL A 155 10.08 -2.22 13.27
CA VAL A 155 11.47 -1.82 13.48
C VAL A 155 11.60 -0.30 13.61
N GLN A 156 10.91 0.47 12.76
CA GLN A 156 10.98 1.93 12.82
C GLN A 156 10.28 2.50 14.06
N LEU A 157 9.22 1.88 14.57
CA LEU A 157 8.60 2.29 15.83
C LEU A 157 9.57 2.14 17.00
N ASP A 158 10.22 0.98 17.12
CA ASP A 158 11.18 0.69 18.21
C ASP A 158 12.41 1.63 18.17
N GLU A 159 12.78 2.15 16.99
CA GLU A 159 13.87 3.12 16.82
C GLU A 159 13.47 4.57 17.15
N HIS A 160 12.17 4.87 17.24
CA HIS A 160 11.63 6.22 17.42
C HIS A 160 10.85 6.41 18.74
N GLU A 161 10.69 5.37 19.56
CA GLU A 161 10.23 5.43 20.97
C GLU A 161 11.37 5.71 21.97
#